data_AF-A0A943IIL2-F1
#
_entry.id   AF-A0A943IIL2-F1
#
_cell.length_a   1.000
_cell.length_b   1.000
_cell.length_c   1.000
_cell.angle_alpha   90.00
_cell.angle_beta   90.00
_cell.angle_gamma   90.00
#
_symmetry.space_group_name_H-M   'P 1'
#
loop_
_entity.id
_entity.type
_entity.pdbx_description
1 polymer ?
#
loop_
_entity_poly.entity_id
_entity_poly.type
_entity_poly.pdbx_seq_one_letter_code
_entity_poly.pdbx_strand_id
1 'polypeptide(L)'
;MTKQKHTKRLGALLSGTLLFSMLLLPAQAGQMHILVDGSSYDGPVLMQNSTTYIPMRHFLTELGWTVQWDSAHGVAAAQKDGNIVSVDPSRQTLTVNGQTLSVSVPSQDERLYLPLRTLGAFLDYSVEWNGGNHVSLTSGGAADKWSGENLYWLSRIICAEAGGESLAGQVAVGNVVLNRVDSDEFPNTIHEVIFDRKHAVQFEPVSNGTVYDEPTETSVQAAKLALQGVNTAGKSLYFFNPSLSQGTWIADNRAYYTTIGCHQFYL
;
A
#
# COMPACT_ATOMS: atom_id res chain seq x y z
N MET A 1 5.91 -6.83 -91.86
CA MET A 1 6.71 -7.40 -90.76
C MET A 1 7.04 -6.32 -89.76
N THR A 2 6.25 -6.34 -88.68
CA THR A 2 6.45 -5.88 -87.31
C THR A 2 7.75 -5.15 -86.95
N LYS A 3 7.62 -3.95 -86.36
CA LYS A 3 8.26 -3.62 -85.06
C LYS A 3 7.59 -2.40 -84.41
N GLN A 4 6.88 -2.70 -83.33
CA GLN A 4 6.36 -1.79 -82.30
C GLN A 4 7.52 -1.10 -81.58
N LYS A 5 7.41 0.20 -81.29
CA LYS A 5 8.13 0.83 -80.17
C LYS A 5 7.19 1.75 -79.40
N HIS A 6 7.09 1.45 -78.11
CA HIS A 6 6.24 2.05 -77.10
C HIS A 6 6.62 3.50 -76.78
N THR A 7 5.63 4.39 -76.78
CA THR A 7 5.66 5.68 -76.07
C THR A 7 5.13 5.50 -74.64
N LYS A 8 5.96 5.81 -73.64
CA LYS A 8 5.61 5.81 -72.22
C LYS A 8 4.64 6.96 -71.92
N ARG A 9 3.50 6.66 -71.30
CA ARG A 9 2.60 7.67 -70.72
C ARG A 9 2.93 7.85 -69.23
N LEU A 10 3.15 9.10 -68.85
CA LEU A 10 3.32 9.57 -67.47
C LEU A 10 1.98 9.46 -66.75
N GLY A 11 1.88 8.62 -65.72
CA GLY A 11 0.74 8.58 -64.80
C GLY A 11 1.12 9.30 -63.51
N ALA A 12 0.46 10.43 -63.22
CA ALA A 12 0.59 11.13 -61.95
C ALA A 12 -0.23 10.38 -60.88
N LEU A 13 0.43 9.91 -59.82
CA LEU A 13 -0.21 9.35 -58.64
C LEU A 13 -0.64 10.51 -57.72
N LEU A 14 -1.94 10.72 -57.53
CA LEU A 14 -2.45 11.51 -56.40
C LEU A 14 -2.35 10.64 -55.13
N SER A 15 -1.42 10.97 -54.24
CA SER A 15 -1.36 10.41 -52.89
C SER A 15 -2.32 11.17 -51.99
N GLY A 16 -3.51 10.62 -51.77
CA GLY A 16 -4.46 11.11 -50.77
C GLY A 16 -4.08 10.61 -49.38
N THR A 17 -3.53 11.48 -48.54
CA THR A 17 -3.27 11.20 -47.13
C THR A 17 -4.57 11.37 -46.34
N LEU A 18 -5.23 10.26 -45.96
CA LEU A 18 -6.29 10.29 -44.95
C LEU A 18 -5.64 10.51 -43.57
N LEU A 19 -5.78 11.71 -43.01
CA LEU A 19 -5.53 11.96 -41.60
C LEU A 19 -6.69 11.36 -40.79
N PHE A 20 -6.45 10.19 -40.21
CA PHE A 20 -7.34 9.60 -39.23
C PHE A 20 -7.07 10.27 -37.88
N SER A 21 -7.77 11.36 -37.56
CA SER A 21 -7.81 11.90 -36.20
C SER A 21 -8.50 10.89 -35.30
N MET A 22 -7.73 10.06 -34.60
CA MET A 22 -8.22 9.33 -33.42
C MET A 22 -8.73 10.37 -32.42
N LEU A 23 -10.05 10.48 -32.28
CA LEU A 23 -10.63 11.06 -31.08
C LEU A 23 -10.19 10.18 -29.91
N LEU A 24 -9.23 10.66 -29.11
CA LEU A 24 -9.03 10.20 -27.76
C LEU A 24 -10.28 10.59 -26.97
N LEU A 25 -11.26 9.69 -26.88
CA LEU A 25 -12.29 9.81 -25.87
C LEU A 25 -11.57 9.77 -24.51
N PRO A 26 -11.82 10.73 -23.60
CA PRO A 26 -11.32 10.60 -22.24
C PRO A 26 -11.81 9.27 -21.70
N ALA A 27 -10.90 8.47 -21.13
CA ALA A 27 -11.29 7.27 -20.40
C ALA A 27 -12.31 7.71 -19.35
N GLN A 28 -13.56 7.31 -19.52
CA GLN A 28 -14.59 7.53 -18.52
C GLN A 28 -14.14 6.71 -17.32
N ALA A 29 -13.60 7.37 -16.29
CA ALA A 29 -13.29 6.73 -15.02
C ALA A 29 -14.63 6.22 -14.48
N GLY A 30 -14.92 4.94 -14.71
CA GLY A 30 -16.18 4.37 -14.29
C GLY A 30 -16.26 4.39 -12.78
N GLN A 31 -17.49 4.47 -12.27
CA GLN A 31 -17.76 4.45 -10.84
C GLN A 31 -17.10 3.22 -10.20
N MET A 32 -16.39 3.42 -9.08
CA MET A 32 -15.84 2.31 -8.31
C MET A 32 -16.99 1.55 -7.65
N HIS A 33 -17.05 0.25 -7.89
CA HIS A 33 -17.97 -0.69 -7.27
C HIS A 33 -17.25 -1.36 -6.11
N ILE A 34 -17.73 -1.14 -4.90
CA ILE A 34 -17.17 -1.73 -3.69
C ILE A 34 -18.14 -2.80 -3.20
N LEU A 35 -17.63 -4.00 -2.95
CA LEU A 35 -18.37 -5.07 -2.28
C LEU A 35 -17.81 -5.26 -0.87
N VAL A 36 -18.67 -5.36 0.13
CA VAL A 36 -18.30 -5.71 1.50
C VAL A 36 -19.04 -6.99 1.88
N ASP A 37 -18.29 -8.07 2.10
CA ASP A 37 -18.83 -9.41 2.36
C ASP A 37 -19.86 -9.84 1.30
N GLY A 38 -19.57 -9.51 0.03
CA GLY A 38 -20.43 -9.78 -1.13
C GLY A 38 -21.60 -8.80 -1.32
N SER A 39 -21.84 -7.88 -0.39
CA SER A 39 -22.91 -6.87 -0.49
C SER A 39 -22.40 -5.57 -1.11
N SER A 40 -23.21 -4.92 -1.96
CA SER A 40 -22.84 -3.63 -2.57
C SER A 40 -22.72 -2.53 -1.52
N TYR A 41 -21.65 -1.75 -1.60
CA TYR A 41 -21.52 -0.48 -0.90
C TYR A 41 -21.99 0.65 -1.83
N ASP A 42 -23.10 1.27 -1.48
CA ASP A 42 -23.76 2.29 -2.30
C ASP A 42 -23.41 3.73 -1.87
N GLY A 43 -22.48 3.88 -0.93
CA GLY A 43 -22.01 5.18 -0.47
C GLY A 43 -21.04 5.87 -1.45
N PRO A 44 -20.70 7.14 -1.20
CA PRO A 44 -19.81 7.89 -2.07
C PRO A 44 -18.38 7.33 -1.99
N VAL A 45 -17.68 7.35 -3.12
CA VAL A 45 -16.29 6.92 -3.23
C VAL A 45 -15.47 8.06 -3.82
N LEU A 46 -14.32 8.33 -3.23
CA LEU A 46 -13.38 9.32 -3.71
C LEU A 46 -12.12 8.61 -4.21
N MET A 47 -11.71 8.87 -5.44
CA MET A 47 -10.43 8.41 -5.97
C MET A 47 -9.45 9.57 -6.11
N GLN A 48 -8.30 9.48 -5.45
CA GLN A 48 -7.22 10.45 -5.55
C GLN A 48 -5.88 9.72 -5.57
N ASN A 49 -4.98 10.08 -6.49
CA ASN A 49 -3.62 9.51 -6.58
C ASN A 49 -3.61 7.96 -6.54
N SER A 50 -4.50 7.32 -7.32
CA SER A 50 -4.68 5.86 -7.35
C SER A 50 -5.06 5.21 -6.01
N THR A 51 -5.53 6.01 -5.04
CA THR A 51 -6.06 5.54 -3.76
C THR A 51 -7.57 5.71 -3.74
N THR A 52 -8.26 4.63 -3.36
CA THR A 52 -9.70 4.63 -3.11
C THR A 52 -9.95 5.05 -1.68
N TYR A 53 -10.72 6.12 -1.50
CA TYR A 53 -11.14 6.63 -0.22
C TYR A 53 -12.63 6.48 -0.01
N ILE A 54 -13.01 6.21 1.23
CA ILE A 54 -14.39 6.03 1.67
C ILE A 54 -14.70 6.99 2.83
N PRO A 55 -15.91 7.55 2.89
CA PRO A 55 -16.35 8.37 4.02
C PRO A 55 -16.40 7.53 5.30
N MET A 56 -15.57 7.86 6.28
CA MET A 56 -15.46 7.11 7.54
C MET A 56 -16.83 6.87 8.18
N ARG A 57 -17.64 7.93 8.34
CA ARG A 57 -18.95 7.85 9.00
C ARG A 57 -19.88 6.87 8.31
N HIS A 58 -20.12 7.07 7.01
CA HIS A 58 -21.07 6.23 6.28
C HIS A 58 -20.58 4.79 6.23
N PHE A 59 -19.31 4.54 5.90
CA PHE A 59 -18.79 3.18 5.82
C PHE A 59 -18.88 2.45 7.17
N LEU A 60 -18.40 3.06 8.26
CA LEU A 60 -18.44 2.42 9.57
C LEU A 60 -19.87 2.22 10.10
N THR A 61 -20.79 3.16 9.84
CA THR A 61 -22.21 2.99 10.21
C THR A 61 -22.88 1.83 9.46
N GLU A 62 -22.60 1.64 8.16
CA GLU A 62 -23.07 0.46 7.41
C GLU A 62 -22.54 -0.85 8.02
N LEU A 63 -21.33 -0.83 8.61
CA LEU A 63 -20.76 -1.96 9.35
C LEU A 63 -21.26 -2.09 10.80
N GLY A 64 -22.24 -1.28 11.21
CA GLY A 64 -22.83 -1.30 12.55
C GLY A 64 -22.03 -0.58 13.63
N TRP A 65 -21.08 0.28 13.28
CA TRP A 65 -20.36 1.10 14.25
C TRP A 65 -21.14 2.36 14.60
N THR A 66 -21.02 2.78 15.86
CA THR A 66 -21.52 4.09 16.31
C THR A 66 -20.46 5.13 16.05
N VAL A 67 -20.75 6.11 15.18
CA VAL A 67 -19.80 7.17 14.81
C VAL A 67 -20.24 8.52 15.38
N GLN A 68 -19.32 9.22 16.05
CA GLN A 68 -19.54 10.53 16.64
C GLN A 68 -18.38 11.48 16.34
N TRP A 69 -18.67 12.78 16.42
CA TRP A 69 -17.62 13.79 16.43
C TRP A 69 -17.28 14.12 17.89
N ASP A 70 -16.02 13.98 18.25
CA ASP A 70 -15.49 14.45 19.52
C ASP A 70 -14.96 15.88 19.34
N SER A 71 -15.80 16.85 19.70
CA SER A 71 -15.45 18.26 19.58
C SER A 71 -14.35 18.71 20.54
N ALA A 72 -14.15 18.01 21.66
CA ALA A 72 -13.12 18.37 22.64
C ALA A 72 -11.71 18.08 22.11
N HIS A 73 -11.57 16.98 21.37
CA HIS A 73 -10.30 16.56 20.79
C HIS A 73 -10.17 16.86 19.29
N GLY A 74 -11.25 17.28 18.63
CA GLY A 74 -11.27 17.59 17.20
C GLY A 74 -11.12 16.35 16.33
N VAL A 75 -11.66 15.21 16.77
CA VAL A 75 -11.53 13.91 16.08
C VAL A 75 -12.89 13.31 15.76
N ALA A 76 -12.97 12.57 14.65
CA ALA A 76 -14.08 11.66 14.43
C ALA A 76 -13.78 10.34 15.13
N ALA A 77 -14.69 9.85 15.96
CA ALA A 77 -14.53 8.61 16.72
C ALA A 77 -15.65 7.63 16.37
N ALA A 78 -15.32 6.35 16.28
CA ALA A 78 -16.27 5.27 16.08
C ALA A 78 -16.01 4.14 17.07
N GLN A 79 -17.07 3.48 17.55
CA GLN A 79 -16.97 2.36 18.47
C GLN A 79 -17.89 1.21 18.07
N LYS A 80 -17.41 -0.02 18.27
CA LYS A 80 -18.16 -1.28 18.11
C LYS A 80 -17.48 -2.40 18.90
N ASP A 81 -18.24 -3.12 19.72
CA ASP A 81 -17.78 -4.32 20.45
C ASP A 81 -16.47 -4.09 21.26
N GLY A 82 -16.32 -2.90 21.86
CA GLY A 82 -15.12 -2.51 22.61
C GLY A 82 -13.95 -2.02 21.75
N ASN A 83 -14.02 -2.15 20.43
CA ASN A 83 -13.04 -1.58 19.50
C ASN A 83 -13.31 -0.09 19.28
N ILE A 84 -12.23 0.66 19.10
CA ILE A 84 -12.28 2.11 18.90
C ILE A 84 -11.48 2.47 17.65
N VAL A 85 -12.10 3.25 16.77
CA VAL A 85 -11.44 3.93 15.66
C VAL A 85 -11.53 5.43 15.92
N SER A 86 -10.42 6.16 15.79
CA SER A 86 -10.44 7.62 15.77
C SER A 86 -9.64 8.17 14.61
N VAL A 87 -10.09 9.31 14.09
CA VAL A 87 -9.46 10.03 12.98
C VAL A 87 -9.28 11.47 13.38
N ASP A 88 -8.03 11.91 13.35
CA ASP A 88 -7.66 13.31 13.53
C ASP A 88 -7.35 13.92 12.16
N PRO A 89 -8.25 14.74 11.59
CA PRO A 89 -8.02 15.37 10.29
C PRO A 89 -6.95 16.46 10.35
N SER A 90 -6.67 17.04 11.52
CA SER A 90 -5.63 18.08 11.67
C SER A 90 -4.23 17.47 11.65
N ARG A 91 -4.08 16.29 12.27
CA ARG A 91 -2.83 15.53 12.30
C ARG A 91 -2.69 14.54 11.16
N GLN A 92 -3.76 14.31 10.39
CA GLN A 92 -3.79 13.34 9.30
C GLN A 92 -3.44 11.93 9.84
N THR A 93 -4.15 11.50 10.89
CA THR A 93 -3.90 10.21 11.56
C THR A 93 -5.17 9.40 11.72
N LEU A 94 -5.01 8.08 11.56
CA LEU A 94 -5.99 7.06 11.90
C LEU A 94 -5.45 6.26 13.07
N THR A 95 -6.23 6.14 14.14
CA THR A 95 -5.91 5.32 15.31
C THR A 95 -6.97 4.24 15.46
N VAL A 96 -6.55 2.99 15.56
CA VAL A 96 -7.43 1.84 15.83
C VAL A 96 -6.89 1.09 17.03
N ASN A 97 -7.70 0.96 18.09
CA ASN A 97 -7.33 0.27 19.33
C ASN A 97 -5.97 0.73 19.92
N GLY A 98 -5.72 2.05 19.87
CA GLY A 98 -4.49 2.67 20.38
C GLY A 98 -3.31 2.67 19.40
N GLN A 99 -3.37 1.90 18.32
CA GLN A 99 -2.35 1.88 17.28
C GLN A 99 -2.60 2.97 16.24
N THR A 100 -1.61 3.84 16.03
CA THR A 100 -1.77 5.05 15.20
C THR A 100 -0.92 4.99 13.94
N LEU A 101 -1.51 5.35 12.81
CA LEU A 101 -0.83 5.48 11.52
C LEU A 101 -1.13 6.85 10.89
N SER A 102 -0.13 7.49 10.31
CA SER A 102 -0.33 8.68 9.48
C SER A 102 -0.96 8.29 8.15
N VAL A 103 -2.07 8.92 7.81
CA VAL A 103 -2.85 8.65 6.60
C VAL A 103 -3.37 9.96 6.04
N SER A 104 -3.52 10.04 4.71
CA SER A 104 -4.24 11.17 4.12
C SER A 104 -5.72 11.09 4.52
N VAL A 105 -6.26 12.19 5.03
CA VAL A 105 -7.67 12.34 5.42
C VAL A 105 -8.27 13.51 4.62
N PRO A 106 -8.62 13.32 3.34
CA PRO A 106 -9.33 14.34 2.59
C PRO A 106 -10.65 14.68 3.26
N SER A 107 -11.00 15.96 3.24
CA SER A 107 -12.31 16.44 3.67
C SER A 107 -13.05 17.04 2.49
N GLN A 108 -14.21 16.49 2.18
CA GLN A 108 -15.08 16.98 1.10
C GLN A 108 -16.54 16.81 1.52
N ASP A 109 -17.39 17.80 1.24
CA ASP A 109 -18.83 17.76 1.54
C ASP A 109 -19.12 17.38 3.01
N GLU A 110 -18.38 17.99 3.94
CA GLU A 110 -18.44 17.75 5.39
C GLU A 110 -18.16 16.29 5.82
N ARG A 111 -17.51 15.50 4.96
CA ARG A 111 -17.12 14.11 5.23
C ARG A 111 -15.62 13.98 5.31
N LEU A 112 -15.17 13.23 6.29
CA LEU A 112 -13.78 12.75 6.37
C LEU A 112 -13.66 11.44 5.60
N TYR A 113 -12.74 11.41 4.67
CA TYR A 113 -12.44 10.27 3.82
C TYR A 113 -11.19 9.55 4.31
N LEU A 114 -11.21 8.22 4.32
CA LEU A 114 -10.08 7.38 4.72
C LEU A 114 -9.68 6.45 3.59
N PRO A 115 -8.38 6.11 3.45
CA PRO A 115 -7.94 5.09 2.51
C PRO A 115 -8.61 3.75 2.84
N LEU A 116 -9.40 3.23 1.90
CA LEU A 116 -10.21 2.03 2.08
C LEU A 116 -9.37 0.84 2.51
N ARG A 117 -8.21 0.66 1.87
CA ARG A 117 -7.25 -0.41 2.18
C ARG A 117 -6.73 -0.31 3.61
N THR A 118 -6.32 0.87 4.04
CA THR A 118 -5.77 1.06 5.39
C THR A 118 -6.83 0.83 6.46
N LEU A 119 -8.03 1.40 6.27
CA LEU A 119 -9.12 1.18 7.22
C LEU A 119 -9.55 -0.29 7.23
N GLY A 120 -9.73 -0.92 6.08
CA GLY A 120 -10.07 -2.34 5.97
C GLY A 120 -9.05 -3.23 6.67
N ALA A 121 -7.76 -2.97 6.45
CA ALA A 121 -6.68 -3.73 7.07
C ALA A 121 -6.66 -3.63 8.60
N PHE A 122 -6.93 -2.44 9.16
CA PHE A 122 -7.08 -2.28 10.61
C PHE A 122 -8.31 -3.01 11.18
N LEU A 123 -9.36 -3.12 10.38
CA LEU A 123 -10.61 -3.79 10.76
C LEU A 123 -10.62 -5.29 10.39
N ASP A 124 -9.46 -5.85 10.07
CA ASP A 124 -9.26 -7.27 9.71
C ASP A 124 -10.07 -7.72 8.46
N TYR A 125 -10.33 -6.78 7.54
CA TYR A 125 -10.83 -7.09 6.19
C TYR A 125 -9.66 -7.34 5.24
N SER A 126 -9.75 -8.37 4.40
CA SER A 126 -8.93 -8.45 3.18
C SER A 126 -9.49 -7.47 2.15
N VAL A 127 -8.63 -6.66 1.53
CA VAL A 127 -9.03 -5.68 0.50
C VAL A 127 -8.39 -6.03 -0.84
N GLU A 128 -9.21 -6.44 -1.80
CA GLU A 128 -8.76 -6.96 -3.09
C GLU A 128 -9.25 -6.11 -4.26
N TRP A 129 -8.34 -5.85 -5.21
CA TRP A 129 -8.69 -5.20 -6.47
C TRP A 129 -8.88 -6.28 -7.54
N ASN A 130 -10.10 -6.43 -8.05
CA ASN A 130 -10.49 -7.53 -8.93
C ASN A 130 -10.44 -7.18 -10.43
N GLY A 131 -9.57 -6.25 -10.80
CA GLY A 131 -9.53 -5.59 -12.11
C GLY A 131 -10.63 -4.53 -12.33
N GLY A 132 -10.40 -3.65 -13.30
CA GLY A 132 -11.34 -2.58 -13.66
C GLY A 132 -11.66 -1.66 -12.47
N ASN A 133 -12.95 -1.46 -12.21
CA ASN A 133 -13.44 -0.57 -11.16
C ASN A 133 -14.03 -1.33 -9.96
N HIS A 134 -13.58 -2.56 -9.67
CA HIS A 134 -14.15 -3.39 -8.59
C HIS A 134 -13.15 -3.59 -7.44
N VAL A 135 -13.61 -3.33 -6.22
CA VAL A 135 -12.88 -3.63 -4.98
C VAL A 135 -13.76 -4.48 -4.07
N SER A 136 -13.21 -5.56 -3.54
CA SER A 136 -13.90 -6.43 -2.58
C SER A 136 -13.23 -6.35 -1.21
N LEU A 137 -14.05 -6.24 -0.19
CA LEU A 137 -13.69 -6.34 1.21
C LEU A 137 -14.30 -7.64 1.75
N THR A 138 -13.48 -8.47 2.38
CA THR A 138 -13.91 -9.74 2.99
C THR A 138 -13.46 -9.77 4.44
N SER A 139 -14.43 -9.78 5.36
CA SER A 139 -14.22 -9.87 6.81
C SER A 139 -13.54 -11.19 7.18
N GLY A 140 -12.62 -11.16 8.14
CA GLY A 140 -11.85 -12.34 8.57
C GLY A 140 -10.85 -12.88 7.53
N GLY A 141 -10.95 -12.44 6.27
CA GLY A 141 -10.06 -12.84 5.20
C GLY A 141 -8.64 -12.30 5.33
N ALA A 142 -8.41 -11.26 6.15
CA ALA A 142 -7.07 -10.73 6.41
C ALA A 142 -6.19 -11.74 7.16
N ALA A 143 -6.79 -12.46 8.13
CA ALA A 143 -6.14 -13.57 8.80
C ALA A 143 -5.94 -14.71 7.81
N ASP A 144 -6.97 -15.24 7.15
CA ASP A 144 -6.87 -16.46 6.34
C ASP A 144 -6.04 -16.35 5.04
N LYS A 145 -5.94 -15.16 4.44
CA LYS A 145 -5.19 -14.97 3.18
C LYS A 145 -3.69 -14.91 3.37
N TRP A 146 -3.24 -14.50 4.56
CA TRP A 146 -1.81 -14.33 4.88
C TRP A 146 -1.37 -15.07 6.14
N SER A 147 -2.27 -15.80 6.83
CA SER A 147 -1.99 -16.75 7.92
C SER A 147 -1.21 -17.94 7.37
N GLY A 148 0.05 -17.66 7.11
CA GLY A 148 1.02 -18.59 6.60
C GLY A 148 2.42 -18.14 6.97
N GLU A 149 3.37 -18.89 6.45
CA GLU A 149 4.80 -18.65 6.56
C GLU A 149 5.18 -17.16 6.35
N ASN A 150 4.47 -16.45 5.47
CA ASN A 150 4.65 -15.02 5.22
C ASN A 150 4.38 -14.13 6.46
N LEU A 151 3.21 -14.23 7.10
CA LEU A 151 2.91 -13.46 8.31
C LEU A 151 3.84 -13.86 9.45
N TYR A 152 4.16 -15.16 9.56
CA TYR A 152 5.08 -15.68 10.56
C TYR A 152 6.46 -15.02 10.46
N TRP A 153 7.10 -15.06 9.29
CA TRP A 153 8.44 -14.50 9.14
C TRP A 153 8.44 -12.98 9.11
N LEU A 154 7.45 -12.35 8.47
CA LEU A 154 7.41 -10.90 8.34
C LEU A 154 7.19 -10.22 9.70
N SER A 155 6.30 -10.74 10.55
CA SER A 155 6.07 -10.18 11.89
C SER A 155 7.29 -10.30 12.79
N ARG A 156 8.02 -11.42 12.72
CA ARG A 156 9.25 -11.64 13.50
C ARG A 156 10.39 -10.74 13.09
N ILE A 157 10.65 -10.61 11.78
CA ILE A 157 11.71 -9.72 11.33
C ILE A 157 11.39 -8.25 11.63
N ILE A 158 10.13 -7.84 11.48
CA ILE A 158 9.69 -6.49 11.88
C ILE A 158 9.91 -6.27 13.37
N CYS A 159 9.58 -7.26 14.21
CA CYS A 159 9.76 -7.14 15.65
C CYS A 159 11.24 -7.00 16.03
N ALA A 160 12.11 -7.80 15.42
CA ALA A 160 13.54 -7.77 15.72
C ALA A 160 14.22 -6.48 15.25
N GLU A 161 13.82 -5.94 14.10
CA GLU A 161 14.42 -4.73 13.51
C GLU A 161 13.80 -3.43 14.04
N ALA A 162 12.51 -3.43 14.37
CA ALA A 162 11.75 -2.21 14.64
C ALA A 162 10.71 -2.34 15.77
N GLY A 163 10.77 -3.36 16.62
CA GLY A 163 9.78 -3.58 17.68
C GLY A 163 9.60 -2.41 18.66
N GLY A 164 10.64 -1.59 18.85
CA GLY A 164 10.60 -0.36 19.65
C GLY A 164 10.14 0.90 18.89
N GLU A 165 9.94 0.81 17.58
CA GLU A 165 9.56 1.94 16.74
C GLU A 165 8.03 2.15 16.72
N SER A 166 7.62 3.34 16.25
CA SER A 166 6.22 3.60 15.92
C SER A 166 5.66 2.57 14.92
N LEU A 167 4.34 2.37 14.90
CA LEU A 167 3.69 1.46 13.95
C LEU A 167 4.09 1.79 12.49
N ALA A 168 4.20 3.08 12.15
CA ALA A 168 4.65 3.51 10.82
C ALA A 168 6.07 3.01 10.48
N GLY A 169 6.99 2.99 11.45
CA GLY A 169 8.35 2.48 11.30
C GLY A 169 8.39 0.95 11.18
N GLN A 170 7.53 0.26 11.94
CA GLN A 170 7.37 -1.19 11.83
C GLN A 170 6.81 -1.60 10.47
N VAL A 171 5.78 -0.90 9.98
CA VAL A 171 5.25 -1.10 8.62
C VAL A 171 6.32 -0.80 7.56
N ALA A 172 7.14 0.23 7.78
CA ALA A 172 8.19 0.61 6.84
C ALA A 172 9.25 -0.49 6.65
N VAL A 173 9.69 -1.14 7.73
CA VAL A 173 10.59 -2.32 7.64
C VAL A 173 9.91 -3.46 6.88
N GLY A 174 8.64 -3.73 7.18
CA GLY A 174 7.84 -4.71 6.43
C GLY A 174 7.78 -4.40 4.94
N ASN A 175 7.59 -3.12 4.58
CA ASN A 175 7.57 -2.69 3.18
C ASN A 175 8.92 -2.91 2.50
N VAL A 176 10.05 -2.70 3.17
CA VAL A 176 11.37 -2.98 2.58
C VAL A 176 11.51 -4.47 2.22
N VAL A 177 11.07 -5.38 3.11
CA VAL A 177 11.10 -6.83 2.81
C VAL A 177 10.24 -7.15 1.60
N LEU A 178 9.01 -6.61 1.52
CA LEU A 178 8.10 -6.84 0.39
C LEU A 178 8.61 -6.20 -0.91
N ASN A 179 9.20 -5.00 -0.84
CA ASN A 179 9.82 -4.35 -1.99
C ASN A 179 11.01 -5.16 -2.54
N ARG A 180 11.76 -5.84 -1.66
CA ARG A 180 12.83 -6.77 -2.08
C ARG A 180 12.24 -7.99 -2.76
N VAL A 181 11.17 -8.58 -2.22
CA VAL A 181 10.45 -9.70 -2.88
C VAL A 181 9.98 -9.32 -4.29
N ASP A 182 9.52 -8.09 -4.47
CA ASP A 182 9.06 -7.56 -5.77
C ASP A 182 10.19 -7.10 -6.71
N SER A 183 11.45 -7.15 -6.27
CA SER A 183 12.62 -6.66 -7.02
C SER A 183 13.42 -7.80 -7.63
N ASP A 184 13.83 -7.63 -8.89
CA ASP A 184 14.70 -8.58 -9.59
C ASP A 184 16.12 -8.68 -8.98
N GLU A 185 16.48 -7.78 -8.05
CA GLU A 185 17.77 -7.78 -7.36
C GLU A 185 17.85 -8.79 -6.20
N PHE A 186 16.70 -9.25 -5.68
CA PHE A 186 16.60 -10.05 -4.47
C PHE A 186 15.81 -11.36 -4.70
N PRO A 187 15.81 -12.30 -3.74
CA PRO A 187 14.94 -13.47 -3.80
C PRO A 187 13.45 -13.11 -3.82
N ASN A 188 12.61 -14.02 -4.30
CA ASN A 188 11.20 -13.76 -4.60
C ASN A 188 10.22 -14.30 -3.53
N THR A 189 10.73 -14.61 -2.33
CA THR A 189 9.91 -15.00 -1.17
C THR A 189 10.35 -14.28 0.09
N ILE A 190 9.41 -14.01 1.01
CA ILE A 190 9.71 -13.30 2.27
C ILE A 190 10.79 -14.05 3.07
N HIS A 191 10.67 -15.37 3.17
CA HIS A 191 11.66 -16.19 3.86
C HIS A 191 13.04 -16.07 3.21
N GLU A 192 13.15 -16.24 1.89
CA GLU A 192 14.46 -16.16 1.23
C GLU A 192 15.07 -14.75 1.31
N VAL A 193 14.27 -13.68 1.26
CA VAL A 193 14.76 -12.30 1.48
C VAL A 193 15.32 -12.12 2.89
N ILE A 194 14.63 -12.63 3.91
CA ILE A 194 15.08 -12.53 5.30
C ILE A 194 16.38 -13.31 5.51
N PHE A 195 16.47 -14.51 4.94
CA PHE A 195 17.60 -15.41 5.13
C PHE A 195 18.67 -15.31 4.04
N ASP A 196 18.61 -14.31 3.15
CA ASP A 196 19.59 -14.15 2.08
C ASP A 196 21.00 -13.89 2.64
N ARG A 197 21.98 -14.57 2.04
CA ARG A 197 23.40 -14.53 2.38
C ARG A 197 24.29 -14.34 1.16
N LYS A 198 23.73 -14.08 -0.02
CA LYS A 198 24.47 -14.00 -1.29
C LYS A 198 25.62 -13.01 -1.26
N HIS A 199 25.41 -11.84 -0.63
CA HIS A 199 26.43 -10.78 -0.53
C HIS A 199 26.82 -10.48 0.92
N ALA A 200 25.87 -10.54 1.83
CA ALA A 200 26.03 -10.45 3.27
C ALA A 200 24.76 -10.97 3.93
N VAL A 201 24.80 -11.16 5.24
CA VAL A 201 23.58 -11.31 6.04
C VAL A 201 22.76 -10.03 5.89
N GLN A 202 21.53 -10.15 5.38
CA GLN A 202 20.66 -8.99 5.14
C GLN A 202 20.10 -8.37 6.43
N PHE A 203 19.91 -9.20 7.47
CA PHE A 203 19.34 -8.82 8.75
C PHE A 203 20.14 -9.47 9.90
N GLU A 204 20.70 -8.65 10.80
CA GLU A 204 21.47 -9.14 11.96
C GLU A 204 20.68 -10.15 12.84
N PRO A 205 19.36 -9.99 13.08
CA PRO A 205 18.53 -10.92 13.82
C PRO A 205 18.60 -12.39 13.37
N VAL A 206 18.90 -12.63 12.09
CA VAL A 206 19.09 -13.98 11.56
C VAL A 206 20.36 -14.62 12.09
N SER A 207 21.42 -13.84 12.30
CA SER A 207 22.71 -14.35 12.78
C SER A 207 22.75 -14.51 14.28
N ASN A 208 22.11 -13.61 15.04
CA ASN A 208 22.09 -13.67 16.49
C ASN A 208 20.91 -14.48 17.07
N GLY A 209 19.98 -14.93 16.22
CA GLY A 209 18.86 -15.82 16.58
C GLY A 209 17.60 -15.11 17.07
N THR A 210 17.61 -13.79 17.24
CA THR A 210 16.43 -13.02 17.72
C THR A 210 15.27 -13.02 16.73
N VAL A 211 15.51 -13.37 15.45
CA VAL A 211 14.43 -13.56 14.47
C VAL A 211 13.45 -14.69 14.85
N TYR A 212 13.82 -15.57 15.80
CA TYR A 212 12.94 -16.63 16.30
C TYR A 212 12.16 -16.25 17.57
N ASP A 213 12.35 -15.03 18.09
CA ASP A 213 11.62 -14.54 19.26
C ASP A 213 10.17 -14.20 18.92
N GLU A 214 9.26 -14.40 19.88
CA GLU A 214 7.82 -14.15 19.69
C GLU A 214 7.57 -12.67 19.38
N PRO A 215 6.90 -12.33 18.26
CA PRO A 215 6.70 -10.94 17.88
C PRO A 215 5.66 -10.26 18.78
N THR A 216 5.80 -8.95 18.97
CA THR A 216 4.77 -8.17 19.67
C THR A 216 3.48 -8.07 18.84
N GLU A 217 2.33 -7.82 19.51
CA GLU A 217 1.05 -7.59 18.84
C GLU A 217 1.12 -6.44 17.81
N THR A 218 1.93 -5.41 18.09
CA THR A 218 2.13 -4.29 17.15
C THR A 218 2.93 -4.71 15.92
N SER A 219 3.91 -5.59 16.07
CA SER A 219 4.67 -6.13 14.93
C SER A 219 3.85 -7.08 14.08
N VAL A 220 2.95 -7.85 14.70
CA VAL A 220 1.94 -8.66 13.98
C VAL A 220 1.00 -7.75 13.19
N GLN A 221 0.49 -6.67 13.79
CA GLN A 221 -0.36 -5.71 13.07
C GLN A 221 0.40 -5.04 11.93
N ALA A 222 1.66 -4.63 12.15
CA ALA A 222 2.49 -4.01 11.14
C ALA A 222 2.70 -4.95 9.92
N ALA A 223 2.94 -6.23 10.17
CA ALA A 223 3.06 -7.24 9.12
C ALA A 223 1.74 -7.39 8.35
N LYS A 224 0.59 -7.47 9.04
CA LYS A 224 -0.74 -7.52 8.39
C LYS A 224 -0.97 -6.29 7.49
N LEU A 225 -0.69 -5.09 8.00
CA LEU A 225 -0.82 -3.84 7.23
C LEU A 225 0.07 -3.87 5.99
N ALA A 226 1.34 -4.25 6.12
CA ALA A 226 2.28 -4.33 5.01
C ALA A 226 1.84 -5.36 3.95
N LEU A 227 1.42 -6.57 4.37
CA LEU A 227 0.94 -7.63 3.47
C LEU A 227 -0.35 -7.24 2.73
N GLN A 228 -1.17 -6.39 3.34
CA GLN A 228 -2.34 -5.81 2.67
C GLN A 228 -2.00 -4.62 1.76
N GLY A 229 -0.72 -4.25 1.64
CA GLY A 229 -0.24 -3.20 0.76
C GLY A 229 -0.33 -1.80 1.35
N VAL A 230 -0.43 -1.65 2.68
CA VAL A 230 -0.19 -0.37 3.35
C VAL A 230 1.29 -0.07 3.27
N ASN A 231 1.65 1.10 2.75
CA ASN A 231 3.03 1.46 2.46
C ASN A 231 3.40 2.81 3.10
N THR A 232 4.40 2.80 3.98
CA THR A 232 4.98 3.98 4.64
C THR A 232 6.42 4.27 4.17
N ALA A 233 7.09 3.32 3.53
CA ALA A 233 8.49 3.43 3.07
C ALA A 233 8.66 3.66 1.56
N GLY A 234 7.57 3.87 0.81
CA GLY A 234 7.61 3.95 -0.64
C GLY A 234 8.21 2.68 -1.26
N LYS A 235 9.10 2.85 -2.24
CA LYS A 235 9.82 1.75 -2.90
C LYS A 235 11.20 1.46 -2.25
N SER A 236 11.39 1.86 -0.99
CA SER A 236 12.70 1.71 -0.34
C SER A 236 13.11 0.23 -0.29
N LEU A 237 14.37 -0.02 -0.66
CA LEU A 237 15.00 -1.35 -0.62
C LEU A 237 16.03 -1.46 0.52
N TYR A 238 16.37 -0.35 1.16
CA TYR A 238 17.39 -0.27 2.21
C TYR A 238 16.90 0.60 3.35
N PHE A 239 17.35 0.25 4.56
CA PHE A 239 17.25 1.10 5.73
C PHE A 239 18.43 0.86 6.67
N PHE A 240 18.73 1.83 7.52
CA PHE A 240 19.67 1.67 8.63
C PHE A 240 19.42 2.73 9.71
N ASN A 241 19.88 2.47 10.93
CA ASN A 241 19.93 3.45 12.00
C ASN A 241 21.28 4.17 11.99
N PRO A 242 21.35 5.49 11.65
CA PRO A 242 22.59 6.23 11.55
C PRO A 242 23.33 6.37 12.90
N SER A 243 22.67 6.07 14.02
CA SER A 243 23.29 6.05 15.35
C SER A 243 24.05 4.75 15.63
N LEU A 244 23.76 3.67 14.90
CA LEU A 244 24.36 2.35 15.09
C LEU A 244 25.29 1.95 13.93
N SER A 245 25.06 2.49 12.74
CA SER A 245 25.88 2.23 11.55
C SER A 245 26.09 3.52 10.78
N GLN A 246 27.30 3.68 10.23
CA GLN A 246 27.61 4.82 9.37
C GLN A 246 26.85 4.76 8.03
N GLY A 247 26.39 3.57 7.61
CA GLY A 247 25.59 3.40 6.40
C GLY A 247 26.19 3.97 5.12
N THR A 248 27.52 4.19 5.10
CA THR A 248 28.22 4.99 4.07
C THR A 248 27.90 4.53 2.66
N TRP A 249 27.96 3.22 2.41
CA TRP A 249 27.63 2.70 1.09
C TRP A 249 26.19 3.01 0.67
N ILE A 250 25.21 2.85 1.56
CA ILE A 250 23.80 3.12 1.25
C ILE A 250 23.62 4.62 0.98
N ALA A 251 24.14 5.48 1.86
CA ALA A 251 24.02 6.93 1.75
C ALA A 251 24.71 7.49 0.48
N ASP A 252 25.83 6.88 0.06
CA ASP A 252 26.58 7.33 -1.12
C ASP A 252 26.01 6.79 -2.44
N ASN A 253 25.28 5.68 -2.43
CA ASN A 253 24.86 4.96 -3.66
C ASN A 253 23.35 4.87 -3.87
N ARG A 254 22.52 5.15 -2.86
CA ARG A 254 21.06 5.04 -2.93
C ARG A 254 20.40 6.40 -2.69
N ALA A 255 19.24 6.61 -3.31
CA ALA A 255 18.52 7.86 -3.13
C ALA A 255 17.76 7.85 -1.79
N TYR A 256 18.00 8.85 -0.95
CA TYR A 256 17.24 9.04 0.29
C TYR A 256 15.74 9.20 -0.01
N TYR A 257 14.91 8.44 0.69
CA TYR A 257 13.46 8.52 0.59
C TYR A 257 12.86 9.27 1.78
N THR A 258 13.05 8.76 3.00
CA THR A 258 12.48 9.37 4.22
C THR A 258 13.20 8.89 5.49
N THR A 259 12.88 9.51 6.62
CA THR A 259 13.28 9.08 7.97
C THR A 259 12.01 8.80 8.77
N ILE A 260 11.92 7.61 9.38
CA ILE A 260 10.81 7.26 10.28
C ILE A 260 11.42 6.70 11.56
N GLY A 261 11.18 7.41 12.66
CA GLY A 261 11.80 7.09 13.95
C GLY A 261 13.33 7.15 13.87
N CYS A 262 14.01 6.07 14.26
CA CYS A 262 15.47 6.01 14.22
C CYS A 262 16.04 5.53 12.89
N HIS A 263 15.20 5.12 11.93
CA HIS A 263 15.64 4.56 10.66
C HIS A 263 15.55 5.58 9.50
N GLN A 264 16.60 5.60 8.68
CA GLN A 264 16.56 6.24 7.37
C GLN A 264 16.30 5.18 6.30
N PHE A 265 15.43 5.51 5.33
CA PHE A 265 15.00 4.61 4.25
C PHE A 265 15.44 5.14 2.88
N TYR A 266 15.87 4.25 2.00
CA TYR A 266 16.48 4.58 0.71
C TYR A 266 15.92 3.72 -0.42
N LEU A 267 15.71 4.34 -1.59
CA LEU A 267 15.23 3.72 -2.82
C LEU A 267 16.27 2.82 -3.46
#